data_AF-A0A183ER27-F1
#
_entry.id   AF-A0A183ER27-F1
#
_cell.length_a   1.000
_cell.length_b   1.000
_cell.length_c   1.000
_cell.angle_alpha   90.00
_cell.angle_beta   90.00
_cell.angle_gamma   90.00
#
_symmetry.space_group_name_H-M   'P 1'
#
loop_
_entity.id
_entity.type
_entity.pdbx_description
1 polymer ?
#
loop_
_entity_poly.entity_id
_entity_poly.type
_entity_poly.pdbx_seq_one_letter_code
_entity_poly.pdbx_strand_id
1 'polypeptide(L)'
;LCSKASKITVCVISSSDIKGSNARVLDCVCEETGKPYCVRLEGLWSSTPVQIGSTLCLIGAKTLREKELLLNWENGVVILESNALVPCTIIAQGVYCRRKAVLSHYFKSGAVSNREMTVGSVVHELFQIAVTRSDFQATETGLIDLWRNELYPQYVEQLLALNLSAEEIEEDVRPYLGSIVRWISAYMPPPLGRHEQLQTGSTIKEVVDVEDSLWNSCYGFKAKIDCTLKVAAFYFFQAQFNTFSLLAYS
;
A
#
# COMPACT_ATOMS: atom_id res chain seq x y z
N LEU A 1 -14.21 0.04 -4.19
CA LEU A 1 -14.01 1.08 -3.16
C LEU A 1 -14.40 2.48 -3.65
N CYS A 2 -14.03 2.91 -4.87
CA CYS A 2 -14.48 4.19 -5.44
C CYS A 2 -15.88 4.13 -6.09
N SER A 3 -16.34 2.95 -6.54
CA SER A 3 -17.52 2.78 -7.39
C SER A 3 -18.89 3.07 -6.76
N LYS A 4 -18.99 3.33 -5.45
CA LYS A 4 -20.26 3.62 -4.76
C LYS A 4 -20.39 5.06 -4.25
N ALA A 5 -19.29 5.81 -4.19
CA ALA A 5 -19.30 7.19 -3.70
C ALA A 5 -19.39 8.17 -4.87
N SER A 6 -20.08 9.29 -4.68
CA SER A 6 -20.08 10.39 -5.65
C SER A 6 -18.65 10.91 -5.83
N LYS A 7 -18.22 11.06 -7.08
CA LYS A 7 -16.91 11.62 -7.43
C LYS A 7 -17.13 12.85 -8.31
N ILE A 8 -16.44 13.94 -7.99
CA ILE A 8 -16.42 15.14 -8.84
C ILE A 8 -15.00 15.71 -8.89
N THR A 9 -14.54 16.02 -10.09
CA THR A 9 -13.26 16.70 -10.31
C THR A 9 -13.52 18.17 -10.58
N VAL A 10 -12.85 19.05 -9.82
CA VAL A 10 -13.03 20.49 -9.89
C VAL A 10 -11.68 21.20 -9.94
N CYS A 11 -11.59 22.26 -10.74
CA CYS A 11 -10.43 23.16 -10.78
C CYS A 11 -10.72 24.42 -9.96
N VAL A 12 -9.75 24.84 -9.14
CA VAL A 12 -9.92 25.94 -8.18
C VAL A 12 -9.69 27.28 -8.87
N ILE A 13 -10.65 28.19 -8.77
CA ILE A 13 -10.59 29.53 -9.38
C ILE A 13 -10.30 30.58 -8.32
N SER A 14 -10.88 30.43 -7.15
CA SER A 14 -10.77 31.37 -6.04
C SER A 14 -10.70 30.60 -4.72
N SER A 15 -10.00 31.15 -3.73
CA SER A 15 -9.99 30.60 -2.38
C SER A 15 -10.12 31.71 -1.36
N SER A 16 -11.01 31.53 -0.38
CA SER A 16 -11.22 32.45 0.73
C SER A 16 -11.23 31.70 2.06
N ASP A 17 -10.51 32.23 3.04
CA ASP A 17 -10.51 31.70 4.40
C ASP A 17 -11.60 32.39 5.23
N ILE A 18 -12.39 31.60 5.94
CA ILE A 18 -13.44 32.15 6.81
C ILE A 18 -12.77 32.59 8.13
N LYS A 19 -12.61 33.90 8.32
CA LYS A 19 -12.04 34.50 9.54
C LYS A 19 -12.72 33.96 10.80
N GLY A 20 -11.92 33.44 11.73
CA GLY A 20 -12.40 32.94 13.03
C GLY A 20 -12.97 31.52 13.01
N SER A 21 -12.88 30.79 11.88
CA SER A 21 -13.28 29.39 11.80
C SER A 21 -12.20 28.54 11.12
N ASN A 22 -12.16 27.24 11.44
CA ASN A 22 -11.29 26.29 10.75
C ASN A 22 -11.93 25.80 9.44
N ALA A 23 -12.31 26.74 8.57
CA ALA A 23 -13.00 26.46 7.32
C ALA A 23 -12.48 27.35 6.18
N ARG A 24 -12.39 26.75 5.00
CA ARG A 24 -11.94 27.37 3.76
C ARG A 24 -13.00 27.16 2.69
N VAL A 25 -13.31 28.20 1.93
CA VAL A 25 -14.28 28.15 0.83
C VAL A 25 -13.54 28.34 -0.48
N LEU A 26 -13.78 27.42 -1.41
CA LEU A 26 -13.18 27.41 -2.73
C LEU A 26 -14.28 27.60 -3.77
N ASP A 27 -14.10 28.56 -4.67
CA ASP A 27 -14.88 28.63 -5.89
C ASP A 27 -14.17 27.80 -6.94
N CYS A 28 -14.84 26.77 -7.43
CA CYS A 28 -14.28 25.82 -8.37
C CYS A 28 -15.16 25.68 -9.61
N VAL A 29 -14.58 25.20 -10.71
CA VAL A 29 -15.33 24.77 -11.89
C VAL A 29 -15.14 23.27 -12.08
N CYS A 30 -16.25 22.55 -12.27
CA CYS A 30 -16.22 21.14 -12.58
C CYS A 30 -15.56 20.91 -13.94
N GLU A 31 -14.54 20.06 -13.99
CA GLU A 31 -13.77 19.82 -15.23
C GLU A 31 -14.63 19.14 -16.31
N GLU A 32 -15.56 18.26 -15.91
CA GLU A 32 -16.41 17.52 -16.85
C GLU A 32 -17.56 18.36 -17.42
N THR A 33 -18.15 19.23 -16.59
CA THR A 33 -19.39 19.95 -16.96
C THR A 33 -19.21 21.44 -17.19
N GLY A 34 -18.06 22.02 -16.82
CA GLY A 34 -17.81 23.46 -16.84
C GLY A 34 -18.67 24.26 -15.85
N LYS A 35 -19.47 23.60 -15.00
CA LYS A 35 -20.36 24.28 -14.05
C LYS A 35 -19.59 24.76 -12.82
N PRO A 36 -19.94 25.93 -12.27
CA PRO A 36 -19.34 26.43 -11.03
C PRO A 36 -19.88 25.67 -9.82
N TYR A 37 -19.00 25.40 -8.86
CA TYR A 37 -19.28 24.78 -7.57
C TYR A 37 -18.59 25.59 -6.46
N CYS A 38 -19.29 25.75 -5.34
CA CYS A 38 -18.74 26.25 -4.10
C CYS A 38 -18.37 25.04 -3.22
N VAL A 39 -17.09 24.90 -2.89
CA VAL A 39 -16.57 23.79 -2.07
C VAL A 39 -16.14 24.34 -0.72
N ARG A 40 -16.80 23.87 0.33
CA ARG A 40 -16.49 24.19 1.72
C ARG A 40 -15.67 23.07 2.35
N LEU A 41 -14.44 23.40 2.71
CA LEU A 41 -13.50 22.52 3.40
C LEU A 41 -13.45 22.88 4.88
N GLU A 42 -13.74 21.94 5.75
CA GLU A 42 -13.72 22.14 7.21
C GLU A 42 -12.74 21.20 7.91
N GLY A 43 -12.28 21.60 9.09
CA GLY A 43 -11.49 20.72 9.96
C GLY A 43 -10.09 20.47 9.41
N LEU A 44 -9.78 19.20 9.11
CA LEU A 44 -8.47 18.84 8.54
C LEU A 44 -8.32 19.36 7.10
N TRP A 45 -9.41 19.40 6.34
CA TRP A 45 -9.39 19.75 4.93
C TRP A 45 -9.13 21.24 4.67
N SER A 46 -9.46 22.13 5.61
CA SER A 46 -9.19 23.57 5.49
C SER A 46 -7.69 23.87 5.30
N SER A 47 -6.83 23.05 5.91
CA SER A 47 -5.37 23.16 5.86
C SER A 47 -4.73 22.60 4.58
N THR A 48 -5.54 22.08 3.65
CA THR A 48 -5.05 21.54 2.37
C THR A 48 -4.36 22.65 1.57
N PRO A 49 -3.13 22.43 1.06
CA PRO A 49 -2.34 23.45 0.38
C PRO A 49 -2.82 23.70 -1.07
N VAL A 50 -4.08 24.09 -1.20
CA VAL A 50 -4.73 24.38 -2.49
C VAL A 50 -4.29 25.74 -3.02
N GLN A 51 -3.98 25.81 -4.32
CA GLN A 51 -3.67 27.03 -5.06
C GLN A 51 -4.72 27.28 -6.15
N ILE A 52 -4.80 28.52 -6.65
CA ILE A 52 -5.60 28.83 -7.83
C ILE A 52 -5.02 28.05 -9.01
N GLY A 53 -5.88 27.37 -9.76
CA GLY A 53 -5.53 26.45 -10.83
C GLY A 53 -5.31 25.00 -10.40
N SER A 54 -5.25 24.70 -9.09
CA SER A 54 -5.14 23.32 -8.62
C SER A 54 -6.37 22.49 -8.99
N THR A 55 -6.15 21.22 -9.34
CA THR A 55 -7.23 20.25 -9.58
C THR A 55 -7.49 19.43 -8.32
N LEU A 56 -8.76 19.36 -7.92
CA LEU A 56 -9.24 18.60 -6.78
C LEU A 56 -10.19 17.50 -7.22
N CYS A 57 -9.93 16.27 -6.78
CA CYS A 57 -10.88 15.18 -6.83
C CYS A 57 -11.59 15.08 -5.48
N LEU A 58 -12.90 15.34 -5.47
CA LEU A 58 -13.75 15.26 -4.28
C LEU A 58 -14.52 13.93 -4.32
N ILE A 59 -14.37 13.13 -3.28
CA ILE A 59 -15.01 11.81 -3.17
C ILE A 59 -15.97 11.83 -1.99
N GLY A 60 -17.25 11.52 -2.20
CA GLY A 60 -18.25 11.43 -1.14
C GLY A 60 -18.58 12.76 -0.47
N ALA A 61 -18.39 13.89 -1.16
CA ALA A 61 -18.73 15.20 -0.63
C ALA A 61 -20.25 15.31 -0.38
N LYS A 62 -20.63 15.96 0.73
CA LYS A 62 -22.04 16.18 1.06
C LYS A 62 -22.56 17.40 0.32
N THR A 63 -23.61 17.21 -0.48
CA THR A 63 -24.32 18.31 -1.15
C THR A 63 -25.18 19.06 -0.13
N LEU A 64 -24.87 20.32 0.17
CA LEU A 64 -25.70 21.19 1.01
C LEU A 64 -26.82 21.84 0.18
N ARG A 65 -26.47 22.28 -1.03
CA ARG A 65 -27.35 22.86 -2.07
C ARG A 65 -26.85 22.38 -3.44
N GLU A 66 -27.62 22.54 -4.51
CA GLU A 66 -27.30 22.00 -5.86
C GLU A 66 -25.85 22.23 -6.35
N LYS A 67 -25.18 23.28 -5.88
CA LYS A 67 -23.79 23.62 -6.25
C LYS A 67 -22.88 23.89 -5.04
N GLU A 68 -23.29 23.50 -3.85
CA GLU A 68 -22.53 23.71 -2.62
C GLU A 68 -22.16 22.35 -2.01
N LEU A 69 -20.86 22.07 -1.99
CA LEU A 69 -20.29 20.80 -1.54
C LEU A 69 -19.55 21.02 -0.22
N LEU A 70 -19.82 20.18 0.77
CA LEU A 70 -19.17 20.19 2.08
C LEU A 70 -18.28 18.96 2.23
N LEU A 71 -17.02 19.20 2.62
CA LEU A 71 -16.10 18.17 3.10
C LEU A 71 -15.63 18.49 4.53
N ASN A 72 -15.77 17.51 5.41
CA ASN A 72 -15.36 17.59 6.81
C ASN A 72 -14.90 16.21 7.30
N TRP A 73 -14.74 16.02 8.61
CA TRP A 73 -14.32 14.74 9.20
C TRP A 73 -15.27 13.57 8.88
N GLU A 74 -16.57 13.84 8.75
CA GLU A 74 -17.60 12.83 8.52
C GLU A 74 -17.96 12.66 7.05
N ASN A 75 -17.64 13.66 6.22
CA ASN A 75 -18.14 13.77 4.86
C ASN A 75 -16.97 13.91 3.88
N GLY A 76 -16.73 12.82 3.16
CA GLY A 76 -15.88 12.79 1.97
C GLY A 76 -14.39 12.97 2.20
N VAL A 77 -13.65 12.95 1.09
CA VAL A 77 -12.19 13.08 1.02
C VAL A 77 -11.84 14.05 -0.09
N VAL A 78 -10.85 14.92 0.18
CA VAL A 78 -10.24 15.79 -0.83
C VAL A 78 -8.93 15.18 -1.28
N ILE A 79 -8.78 14.95 -2.59
CA ILE A 79 -7.52 14.53 -3.21
C ILE A 79 -7.03 15.67 -4.09
N LEU A 80 -5.87 16.23 -3.74
CA LEU A 80 -5.17 17.24 -4.53
C LEU A 80 -4.38 16.54 -5.64
N GLU A 81 -4.52 17.00 -6.88
CA GLU A 81 -3.80 16.51 -8.05
C GLU A 81 -3.89 14.97 -8.23
N SER A 82 -5.11 14.44 -8.40
CA SER A 82 -5.35 12.98 -8.48
C SER A 82 -4.63 12.25 -9.62
N ASN A 83 -4.05 12.98 -10.58
CA ASN A 83 -3.24 12.44 -11.66
C ASN A 83 -1.83 12.01 -11.20
N ALA A 84 -1.36 12.50 -10.05
CA ALA A 84 -0.09 12.11 -9.46
C ALA A 84 -0.26 10.90 -8.53
N LEU A 85 0.25 9.73 -8.94
CA LEU A 85 0.22 8.53 -8.10
C LEU A 85 1.43 8.47 -7.15
N VAL A 86 1.16 8.63 -5.86
CA VAL A 86 2.19 8.57 -4.81
C VAL A 86 2.32 7.13 -4.26
N PRO A 87 3.53 6.55 -4.14
CA PRO A 87 3.70 5.25 -3.50
C PRO A 87 3.24 5.23 -2.04
N CYS A 88 2.51 4.20 -1.60
CA CYS A 88 2.06 4.07 -0.21
C CYS A 88 3.21 4.11 0.81
N THR A 89 4.37 3.57 0.47
CA THR A 89 5.58 3.62 1.33
C THR A 89 6.06 5.06 1.57
N ILE A 90 5.97 5.92 0.56
CA ILE A 90 6.27 7.36 0.66
C ILE A 90 5.20 8.08 1.50
N ILE A 91 3.92 7.74 1.32
CA ILE A 91 2.82 8.29 2.13
C ILE A 91 3.06 7.95 3.61
N ALA A 92 3.34 6.68 3.93
CA ALA A 92 3.63 6.22 5.29
C ALA A 92 4.85 6.94 5.89
N GLN A 93 5.92 7.10 5.12
CA GLN A 93 7.09 7.88 5.55
C GLN A 93 6.74 9.37 5.80
N GLY A 94 5.84 9.93 5.00
CA GLY A 94 5.38 11.31 5.11
C GLY A 94 4.58 11.61 6.36
N VAL A 95 3.93 10.60 6.96
CA VAL A 95 3.24 10.73 8.27
C VAL A 95 4.23 11.10 9.36
N TYR A 96 5.43 10.50 9.35
CA TYR A 96 6.48 10.79 10.32
C TYR A 96 7.31 12.03 9.95
N CYS A 97 7.73 12.14 8.68
CA CYS A 97 8.50 13.28 8.20
C CYS A 97 8.27 13.53 6.71
N ARG A 98 7.44 14.55 6.41
CA ARG A 98 7.13 14.99 5.05
C ARG A 98 8.38 15.35 4.25
N ARG A 99 9.33 16.07 4.85
CA ARG A 99 10.58 16.46 4.18
C ARG A 99 11.40 15.23 3.80
N LYS A 100 11.52 14.23 4.69
CA LYS A 100 12.23 12.98 4.40
C LYS A 100 11.57 12.22 3.26
N ALA A 101 10.24 12.13 3.25
CA ALA A 101 9.48 11.46 2.19
C ALA A 101 9.64 12.11 0.81
N VAL A 102 9.63 13.45 0.75
CA VAL A 102 9.88 14.18 -0.50
C VAL A 102 11.33 13.95 -0.96
N LEU A 103 12.30 14.09 -0.05
CA LEU A 103 13.71 13.91 -0.39
C LEU A 103 14.02 12.48 -0.85
N SER A 104 13.49 11.45 -0.19
CA SER A 104 13.70 10.05 -0.59
C SER A 104 13.06 9.71 -1.94
N HIS A 105 11.93 10.35 -2.26
CA HIS A 105 11.25 10.14 -3.54
C HIS A 105 12.03 10.71 -4.73
N TYR A 106 12.52 11.95 -4.61
CA TYR A 106 13.24 12.64 -5.69
C TYR A 106 14.72 12.29 -5.74
N PHE A 107 15.37 12.26 -4.58
CA PHE A 107 16.76 11.87 -4.45
C PHE A 107 16.83 10.40 -4.10
N LYS A 108 16.56 9.57 -5.11
CA LYS A 108 16.99 8.18 -5.13
C LYS A 108 18.51 8.16 -5.25
N SER A 109 19.20 8.69 -4.23
CA SER A 109 20.61 8.35 -4.01
C SER A 109 20.57 6.85 -3.88
N GLY A 110 21.04 6.12 -4.91
CA GLY A 110 20.79 4.69 -5.09
C GLY A 110 20.81 4.05 -3.72
N ALA A 111 19.65 3.62 -3.24
CA ALA A 111 19.53 3.13 -1.87
C ALA A 111 20.54 2.01 -1.81
N VAL A 112 21.69 2.28 -1.17
CA VAL A 112 22.78 1.32 -1.11
C VAL A 112 22.16 0.21 -0.32
N SER A 113 21.75 -0.84 -1.02
CA SER A 113 21.13 -1.99 -0.41
C SER A 113 22.08 -2.40 0.69
N ASN A 114 21.63 -2.43 1.93
CA ASN A 114 22.47 -2.89 3.02
C ASN A 114 22.28 -4.39 3.20
N ARG A 115 23.06 -4.96 4.12
CA ARG A 115 22.99 -6.38 4.45
C ARG A 115 21.56 -6.77 4.86
N GLU A 116 20.91 -5.96 5.68
CA GLU A 116 19.56 -6.22 6.21
C GLU A 116 18.49 -6.20 5.11
N MET A 117 18.53 -5.23 4.20
CA MET A 117 17.63 -5.17 3.04
C MET A 117 17.83 -6.36 2.11
N THR A 118 19.08 -6.78 1.92
CA THR A 118 19.39 -7.97 1.10
C THR A 118 18.80 -9.23 1.72
N VAL A 119 19.02 -9.45 3.02
CA VAL A 119 18.44 -10.58 3.76
C VAL A 119 16.91 -10.54 3.67
N GLY A 120 16.29 -9.37 3.87
CA GLY A 120 14.85 -9.19 3.72
C GLY A 120 14.33 -9.58 2.33
N SER A 121 14.97 -9.11 1.26
CA SER A 121 14.61 -9.49 -0.11
C SER A 121 14.69 -10.99 -0.36
N VAL A 122 15.77 -11.64 0.10
CA VAL A 122 15.93 -13.09 -0.04
C VAL A 122 14.85 -13.85 0.73
N VAL A 123 14.57 -13.47 1.97
CA VAL A 123 13.51 -14.09 2.80
C VAL A 123 12.15 -13.96 2.14
N HIS A 124 11.82 -12.77 1.61
CA HIS A 124 10.57 -12.51 0.90
C HIS A 124 10.44 -13.39 -0.34
N GLU A 125 11.48 -13.47 -1.17
CA GLU A 125 11.45 -14.23 -2.42
C GLU A 125 11.38 -15.74 -2.18
N LEU A 126 12.11 -16.25 -1.18
CA LEU A 126 12.00 -17.64 -0.72
C LEU A 126 10.57 -17.99 -0.30
N PHE A 127 9.92 -17.11 0.48
CA PHE A 127 8.53 -17.31 0.88
C PHE A 127 7.58 -17.32 -0.32
N GLN A 128 7.69 -16.33 -1.22
CA GLN A 128 6.85 -16.19 -2.41
C GLN A 128 6.92 -17.43 -3.30
N ILE A 129 8.14 -17.92 -3.56
CA ILE A 129 8.35 -19.14 -4.32
C ILE A 129 7.71 -20.34 -3.61
N ALA A 130 7.95 -20.49 -2.32
CA ALA A 130 7.48 -21.64 -1.56
C ALA A 130 5.96 -21.74 -1.46
N VAL A 131 5.23 -20.61 -1.52
CA VAL A 131 3.76 -20.60 -1.49
C VAL A 131 3.11 -20.69 -2.87
N THR A 132 3.85 -20.41 -3.94
CA THR A 132 3.31 -20.39 -5.32
C THR A 132 3.64 -21.66 -6.11
N ARG A 133 4.80 -22.28 -5.88
CA ARG A 133 5.22 -23.49 -6.60
C ARG A 133 4.61 -24.73 -5.97
N SER A 134 3.70 -25.38 -6.69
CA SER A 134 2.97 -26.57 -6.21
C SER A 134 3.85 -27.80 -6.00
N ASP A 135 4.97 -27.89 -6.70
CA ASP A 135 5.94 -28.99 -6.64
C ASP A 135 7.05 -28.76 -5.60
N PHE A 136 7.12 -27.57 -5.02
CA PHE A 136 8.13 -27.23 -4.04
C PHE A 136 7.79 -27.80 -2.66
N GLN A 137 8.73 -28.54 -2.08
CA GLN A 137 8.62 -29.01 -0.70
C GLN A 137 9.16 -27.93 0.24
N ALA A 138 8.24 -27.23 0.92
CA ALA A 138 8.55 -26.19 1.89
C ALA A 138 9.19 -26.77 3.18
N THR A 139 10.46 -27.15 3.07
CA THR A 139 11.35 -27.58 4.16
C THR A 139 12.52 -26.61 4.27
N GLU A 140 13.19 -26.55 5.43
CA GLU A 140 14.35 -25.65 5.58
C GLU A 140 15.47 -26.00 4.59
N THR A 141 15.72 -27.29 4.36
CA THR A 141 16.69 -27.74 3.35
C THR A 141 16.27 -27.34 1.94
N GLY A 142 14.98 -27.51 1.60
CA GLY A 142 14.46 -27.09 0.29
C GLY A 142 14.61 -25.58 0.05
N LEU A 143 14.40 -24.75 1.08
CA LEU A 143 14.59 -23.30 0.98
C LEU A 143 16.06 -22.91 0.82
N ILE A 144 16.98 -23.60 1.49
CA ILE A 144 18.43 -23.41 1.31
C ILE A 144 18.85 -23.82 -0.10
N ASP A 145 18.36 -24.95 -0.60
CA ASP A 145 18.66 -25.41 -1.95
C ASP A 145 18.13 -24.43 -3.00
N LEU A 146 16.93 -23.87 -2.77
CA LEU A 146 16.36 -22.80 -3.60
C LEU A 146 17.23 -21.54 -3.59
N TRP A 147 17.69 -21.10 -2.41
CA TRP A 147 18.62 -19.98 -2.28
C TRP A 147 19.88 -20.21 -3.13
N ARG A 148 20.55 -21.35 -2.94
CA ARG A 148 21.84 -21.64 -3.59
C ARG A 148 21.72 -21.82 -5.10
N ASN A 149 20.69 -22.52 -5.56
CA ASN A 149 20.61 -22.96 -6.95
C ASN A 149 19.87 -21.97 -7.85
N GLU A 150 18.95 -21.16 -7.33
CA GLU A 150 18.10 -20.30 -8.15
C GLU A 150 18.19 -18.80 -7.80
N LEU A 151 18.24 -18.46 -6.52
CA LEU A 151 18.23 -17.05 -6.11
C LEU A 151 19.63 -16.44 -6.12
N TYR A 152 20.62 -17.11 -5.56
CA TYR A 152 21.99 -16.60 -5.45
C TYR A 152 22.54 -15.97 -6.74
N PRO A 153 22.40 -16.59 -7.94
CA PRO A 153 22.85 -15.99 -9.20
C PRO A 153 22.28 -14.59 -9.48
N GLN A 154 21.08 -14.29 -8.98
CA GLN A 154 20.40 -13.01 -9.15
C GLN A 154 20.95 -11.93 -8.20
N TYR A 155 21.57 -12.33 -7.08
CA TYR A 155 22.08 -11.42 -6.05
C TYR A 155 23.60 -11.18 -6.14
N VAL A 156 24.34 -11.88 -7.01
CA VAL A 156 25.82 -11.82 -7.08
C VAL A 156 26.35 -10.39 -7.15
N GLU A 157 25.81 -9.55 -8.03
CA GLU A 157 26.27 -8.16 -8.19
C GLU A 157 26.07 -7.33 -6.92
N GLN A 158 24.93 -7.52 -6.24
CA GLN A 158 24.60 -6.82 -5.00
C GLN A 158 25.49 -7.28 -3.84
N LEU A 159 25.77 -8.58 -3.74
CA LEU A 159 26.66 -9.12 -2.71
C LEU A 159 28.10 -8.64 -2.90
N LEU A 160 28.56 -8.57 -4.14
CA LEU A 160 29.87 -8.00 -4.47
C LEU A 160 29.95 -6.52 -4.10
N ALA A 161 28.92 -5.73 -4.40
CA ALA A 161 28.85 -4.32 -4.04
C ALA A 161 28.89 -4.11 -2.51
N LEU A 162 28.41 -5.08 -1.73
CA LEU A 162 28.39 -5.07 -0.28
C LEU A 162 29.59 -5.74 0.39
N ASN A 163 30.47 -6.37 -0.40
CA ASN A 163 31.55 -7.21 0.10
C ASN A 163 31.04 -8.31 1.06
N LEU A 164 29.96 -8.99 0.67
CA LEU A 164 29.34 -10.10 1.39
C LEU A 164 29.47 -11.39 0.60
N SER A 165 29.61 -12.51 1.32
CA SER A 165 29.57 -13.86 0.76
C SER A 165 28.14 -14.45 0.75
N ALA A 166 27.93 -15.50 -0.05
CA ALA A 166 26.66 -16.21 -0.08
C ALA A 166 26.37 -16.92 1.24
N GLU A 167 27.43 -17.43 1.88
CA GLU A 167 27.39 -18.12 3.17
C GLU A 167 26.96 -17.18 4.29
N GLU A 168 27.47 -15.94 4.30
CA GLU A 168 27.05 -14.91 5.26
C GLU A 168 25.56 -14.59 5.16
N ILE A 169 25.03 -14.44 3.94
CA ILE A 169 23.59 -14.22 3.73
C ILE A 169 22.80 -15.45 4.15
N GLU A 170 23.29 -16.65 3.84
CA GLU A 170 22.63 -17.89 4.25
C GLU A 170 22.53 -18.01 5.77
N GLU A 171 23.59 -17.66 6.50
CA GLU A 171 23.61 -17.61 7.96
C GLU A 171 22.57 -16.62 8.50
N ASP A 172 22.44 -15.44 7.88
CA ASP A 172 21.47 -14.42 8.27
C ASP A 172 20.02 -14.79 7.91
N VAL A 173 19.81 -15.56 6.85
CA VAL A 173 18.49 -16.03 6.40
C VAL A 173 18.00 -17.22 7.24
N ARG A 174 18.91 -18.07 7.75
CA ARG A 174 18.60 -19.31 8.48
C ARG A 174 17.58 -19.14 9.62
N PRO A 175 17.62 -18.10 10.47
CA PRO A 175 16.64 -17.89 11.54
C PRO A 175 15.18 -17.77 11.06
N TYR A 176 14.97 -17.35 9.80
CA TYR A 176 13.64 -17.12 9.23
C TYR A 176 13.02 -18.38 8.61
N LEU A 177 13.83 -19.36 8.20
CA LEU A 177 13.38 -20.53 7.46
C LEU A 177 12.36 -21.37 8.23
N GLY A 178 12.62 -21.62 9.50
CA GLY A 178 11.70 -22.38 10.35
C GLY A 178 10.33 -21.70 10.51
N SER A 179 10.30 -20.36 10.49
CA SER A 179 9.06 -19.58 10.52
C SER A 179 8.29 -19.68 9.21
N ILE A 180 8.97 -19.60 8.06
CA ILE A 180 8.38 -19.81 6.73
C ILE A 180 7.74 -21.20 6.66
N VAL A 181 8.52 -22.25 6.94
CA VAL A 181 8.07 -23.64 6.89
C VAL A 181 6.86 -23.87 7.79
N ARG A 182 6.93 -23.36 9.03
CA ARG A 182 5.83 -23.49 9.99
C ARG A 182 4.56 -22.79 9.51
N TRP A 183 4.69 -21.58 8.97
CA TRP A 183 3.55 -20.82 8.46
C TRP A 183 2.89 -21.52 7.27
N ILE A 184 3.68 -21.98 6.30
CA ILE A 184 3.19 -22.71 5.12
C ILE A 184 2.49 -24.00 5.56
N SER A 185 3.16 -24.80 6.38
CA SER A 185 2.63 -26.07 6.88
C SER A 185 1.34 -25.91 7.68
N ALA A 186 1.18 -24.80 8.42
CA ALA A 186 -0.04 -24.53 9.18
C ALA A 186 -1.17 -24.06 8.26
N TYR A 187 -0.98 -22.99 7.49
CA TYR A 187 -2.08 -22.23 6.92
C TYR A 187 -2.39 -22.50 5.46
N MET A 188 -1.43 -22.99 4.68
CA MET A 188 -1.67 -23.27 3.27
C MET A 188 -2.60 -24.48 3.09
N PRO A 189 -3.45 -24.49 2.05
CA PRO A 189 -4.29 -25.64 1.74
C PRO A 189 -3.43 -26.86 1.33
N PRO A 190 -3.98 -28.09 1.42
CA PRO A 190 -3.29 -29.27 0.90
C PRO A 190 -3.00 -29.10 -0.61
N PRO A 191 -1.85 -29.59 -1.11
CA PRO A 191 -0.90 -30.46 -0.40
C PRO A 191 0.15 -29.73 0.45
N LEU A 192 0.23 -28.40 0.39
CA LEU A 192 1.31 -27.62 1.03
C LEU A 192 1.21 -27.57 2.56
N GLY A 193 0.00 -27.54 3.10
CA GLY A 193 -0.22 -27.39 4.54
C GLY A 193 -1.52 -28.03 5.04
N ARG A 194 -1.78 -27.80 6.34
CA ARG A 194 -2.91 -28.34 7.09
C ARG A 194 -4.18 -27.49 7.00
N HIS A 195 -4.14 -26.35 6.31
CA HIS A 195 -5.29 -25.45 6.11
C HIS A 195 -5.92 -24.97 7.42
N GLU A 196 -5.09 -24.69 8.43
CA GLU A 196 -5.53 -24.14 9.71
C GLU A 196 -6.15 -22.75 9.54
N GLN A 197 -6.97 -22.35 10.52
CA GLN A 197 -7.57 -21.01 10.55
C GLN A 197 -6.54 -19.96 10.94
N LEU A 198 -6.53 -18.84 10.22
CA LEU A 198 -5.83 -17.63 10.62
C LEU A 198 -6.46 -17.08 11.91
N GLN A 199 -5.72 -16.20 12.60
CA GLN A 199 -6.22 -15.50 13.79
C GLN A 199 -7.52 -14.71 13.53
N THR A 200 -7.79 -14.37 12.28
CA THR A 200 -9.03 -13.70 11.82
C THR A 200 -10.23 -14.64 11.69
N GLY A 201 -10.08 -15.94 11.97
CA GLY A 201 -11.11 -16.96 11.76
C GLY A 201 -11.33 -17.36 10.29
N SER A 202 -10.50 -16.84 9.38
CA SER A 202 -10.56 -17.17 7.94
C SER A 202 -9.55 -18.26 7.59
N THR A 203 -9.79 -19.00 6.50
CA THR A 203 -8.81 -19.97 5.96
C THR A 203 -8.32 -19.55 4.58
N ILE A 204 -7.06 -19.85 4.26
CA ILE A 204 -6.46 -19.53 2.95
C ILE A 204 -6.90 -20.57 1.92
N LYS A 205 -7.46 -20.11 0.80
CA LYS A 205 -7.88 -20.97 -0.33
C LYS A 205 -6.82 -21.13 -1.39
N GLU A 206 -6.15 -20.05 -1.76
CA GLU A 206 -5.10 -20.03 -2.76
C GLU A 206 -4.31 -18.72 -2.66
N VAL A 207 -3.07 -18.76 -3.14
CA VAL A 207 -2.32 -17.56 -3.49
C VAL A 207 -2.81 -17.11 -4.86
N VAL A 208 -3.32 -15.89 -4.94
CA VAL A 208 -3.85 -15.31 -6.19
C VAL A 208 -2.73 -14.71 -7.00
N ASP A 209 -1.85 -13.95 -6.34
CA ASP A 209 -0.73 -13.27 -6.97
C ASP A 209 0.36 -12.94 -5.94
N VAL A 210 1.58 -12.70 -6.41
CA VAL A 210 2.71 -12.21 -5.62
C VAL A 210 3.29 -10.97 -6.30
N GLU A 211 3.76 -10.00 -5.51
CA GLU A 211 4.28 -8.73 -6.04
C GLU A 211 3.26 -7.92 -6.87
N ASP A 212 1.97 -8.02 -6.52
CA ASP A 212 0.84 -7.41 -7.22
C ASP A 212 0.91 -5.87 -7.15
N SER A 213 0.81 -5.23 -8.32
CA SER A 213 0.91 -3.78 -8.47
C SER A 213 -0.47 -3.14 -8.55
N LEU A 214 -0.82 -2.37 -7.51
CA LEU A 214 -2.11 -1.67 -7.43
C LEU A 214 -1.94 -0.18 -7.73
N TRP A 215 -2.71 0.32 -8.69
CA TRP A 215 -2.81 1.75 -9.01
C TRP A 215 -4.22 2.26 -8.74
N ASN A 216 -4.33 3.26 -7.87
CA ASN A 216 -5.61 3.85 -7.51
C ASN A 216 -5.64 5.33 -7.88
N SER A 217 -6.11 5.61 -9.10
CA SER A 217 -6.28 6.97 -9.62
C SER A 217 -7.41 7.75 -8.94
N CYS A 218 -8.35 7.08 -8.27
CA CYS A 218 -9.34 7.80 -7.47
C CYS A 218 -8.68 8.49 -6.27
N TYR A 219 -7.80 7.79 -5.57
CA TYR A 219 -7.18 8.26 -4.33
C TYR A 219 -5.74 8.78 -4.52
N GLY A 220 -5.20 8.75 -5.74
CA GLY A 220 -3.87 9.29 -6.04
C GLY A 220 -2.71 8.48 -5.48
N PHE A 221 -2.87 7.16 -5.28
CA PHE A 221 -1.80 6.32 -4.74
C PHE A 221 -1.49 5.10 -5.60
N LYS A 222 -0.28 4.58 -5.42
CA LYS A 222 0.14 3.27 -5.93
C LYS A 222 0.77 2.42 -4.84
N ALA A 223 0.62 1.12 -4.94
CA ALA A 223 1.18 0.16 -3.99
C ALA A 223 1.73 -1.07 -4.72
N LYS A 224 2.65 -1.76 -4.06
CA LYS A 224 3.07 -3.11 -4.41
C LYS A 224 2.73 -4.00 -3.22
N ILE A 225 1.96 -5.06 -3.46
CA ILE A 225 1.46 -5.97 -2.43
C ILE A 225 2.30 -7.24 -2.55
N ASP A 226 2.99 -7.62 -1.47
CA ASP A 226 3.95 -8.73 -1.51
C ASP A 226 3.27 -10.07 -1.84
N CYS A 227 2.06 -10.31 -1.32
CA CYS A 227 1.27 -11.51 -1.57
C CYS A 227 -0.24 -11.23 -1.44
N THR A 228 -1.00 -11.60 -2.47
CA THR A 228 -2.46 -11.51 -2.51
C THR A 228 -3.05 -12.89 -2.30
N LEU A 229 -3.81 -13.06 -1.21
CA LEU A 229 -4.42 -14.33 -0.82
C LEU A 229 -5.93 -14.29 -1.00
N LYS A 230 -6.50 -15.38 -1.52
CA LYS A 230 -7.94 -15.62 -1.44
C LYS A 230 -8.25 -16.37 -0.15
N VAL A 231 -9.17 -15.84 0.64
CA VAL A 231 -9.56 -16.43 1.91
C VAL A 231 -11.04 -16.78 1.93
N ALA A 232 -11.41 -17.82 2.66
CA ALA A 232 -12.80 -18.08 3.04
C ALA A 232 -13.00 -17.65 4.49
N ALA A 233 -13.84 -16.63 4.68
CA ALA A 233 -14.24 -16.17 6.00
C ALA A 233 -15.47 -16.95 6.47
N PHE A 234 -15.45 -17.44 7.71
CA PHE A 234 -16.67 -17.83 8.42
C PHE A 234 -17.18 -16.58 9.17
N TYR A 235 -18.17 -15.90 8.61
CA TYR A 235 -18.76 -14.72 9.26
C TYR A 235 -19.57 -15.14 10.50
N PHE A 236 -19.05 -14.80 11.69
CA PHE A 236 -19.89 -14.38 12.81
C PHE A 236 -19.65 -12.87 12.99
N PHE A 237 -20.73 -12.10 12.93
CA PHE A 237 -20.82 -10.62 12.88
C PHE A 237 -19.80 -9.87 13.76
N GLN A 238 -19.09 -8.87 13.20
CA GLN A 238 -19.46 -7.44 13.40
C GLN A 238 -18.75 -6.54 12.38
N ALA A 239 -19.53 -5.66 11.76
CA ALA A 239 -19.07 -4.60 10.89
C ALA A 239 -18.24 -3.56 11.66
N GLN A 240 -16.97 -3.41 11.29
CA GLN A 240 -16.19 -2.17 11.24
C GLN A 240 -14.73 -2.57 11.11
N PHE A 241 -14.17 -2.57 9.90
CA PHE A 241 -12.77 -2.26 9.58
C PHE A 241 -12.61 -2.43 8.06
N ASN A 242 -13.05 -1.42 7.31
CA ASN A 242 -12.60 -1.23 5.93
C ASN A 242 -11.17 -0.67 6.02
N THR A 243 -10.19 -1.55 6.20
CA THR A 243 -8.78 -1.22 6.03
C THR A 243 -8.07 -2.51 5.67
N PHE A 244 -7.40 -2.49 4.51
CA PHE A 244 -6.46 -3.52 4.11
C PHE A 244 -5.49 -3.78 5.27
N SER A 245 -5.59 -4.95 5.89
CA SER A 245 -4.53 -5.47 6.76
C SER A 245 -3.39 -5.96 5.86
N LEU A 246 -2.50 -5.03 5.51
CA LEU A 246 -1.17 -5.36 4.99
C LEU A 246 -0.42 -6.08 6.10
N LEU A 247 -0.16 -7.37 5.94
CA LEU A 247 0.85 -8.09 6.72
C LEU A 247 2.22 -7.60 6.23
N ALA A 248 2.62 -6.41 6.67
CA ALA A 248 4.00 -5.98 6.65
C ALA A 248 4.59 -6.36 8.02
N TYR A 249 5.17 -7.55 8.11
CA TYR A 249 6.07 -7.85 9.22
C TYR A 249 7.44 -7.31 8.85
N SER A 250 7.90 -6.35 9.65
CA SER A 250 9.30 -5.91 9.76
C SER A 250 10.19 -7.01 10.32
#